data_AF-A0A9X2FA26-F1
#
_entry.id   AF-A0A9X2FA26-F1
#
_cell.length_a   1.000
_cell.length_b   1.000
_cell.length_c   1.000
_cell.angle_alpha   90.00
_cell.angle_beta   90.00
_cell.angle_gamma   90.00
#
_symmetry.space_group_name_H-M   'P 1'
#
loop_
_entity.id
_entity.type
_entity.pdbx_description
1 polymer ?
#
loop_
_entity_poly.entity_id
_entity_poly.type
_entity_poly.pdbx_seq_one_letter_code
_entity_poly.pdbx_strand_id
1 'polypeptide(L)'
;MKRLSLIFYFSLLILTIFIWRLIYSARFLDYDDNYGQLIFAFTVSTVSIIAISVLWFRNKSFIKKSIWATMLYFLTSSPLTVGLAIIYYSDLFGVTLKN
;
A
#
# COMPACT_ATOMS: atom_id res chain seq x y z
N MET A 1 -23.08 -10.72 -6.18
CA MET A 1 -21.96 -10.87 -5.21
C MET A 1 -20.61 -11.22 -5.86
N LYS A 2 -20.51 -12.22 -6.75
CA LYS A 2 -19.20 -12.61 -7.36
C LYS A 2 -18.42 -11.46 -8.00
N ARG A 3 -19.12 -10.56 -8.74
CA ARG A 3 -18.51 -9.38 -9.38
C ARG A 3 -17.91 -8.39 -8.38
N LEU A 4 -18.56 -8.13 -7.25
CA LEU A 4 -18.07 -7.20 -6.22
C LEU A 4 -16.79 -7.72 -5.53
N SER A 5 -16.74 -9.02 -5.23
CA SER A 5 -15.53 -9.62 -4.63
C SER A 5 -14.33 -9.57 -5.58
N LEU A 6 -14.59 -9.72 -6.89
CA LEU A 6 -13.58 -9.59 -7.93
C LEU A 6 -13.08 -8.14 -8.07
N ILE A 7 -13.99 -7.16 -8.07
CA ILE A 7 -13.63 -5.73 -8.06
C ILE A 7 -12.77 -5.40 -6.83
N PHE A 8 -13.17 -5.88 -5.65
CA PHE A 8 -12.39 -5.67 -4.43
C PHE A 8 -10.99 -6.30 -4.52
N TYR A 9 -10.89 -7.53 -5.01
CA TYR A 9 -9.61 -8.19 -5.27
C TYR A 9 -8.70 -7.34 -6.17
N PHE A 10 -9.21 -6.92 -7.34
CA PHE A 10 -8.44 -6.10 -8.27
C PHE A 10 -8.09 -4.73 -7.69
N SER A 11 -8.98 -4.14 -6.88
CA SER A 11 -8.70 -2.85 -6.22
C SER A 11 -7.53 -2.95 -5.24
N LEU A 12 -7.44 -4.03 -4.45
CA LEU A 12 -6.31 -4.26 -3.54
C LEU A 12 -5.00 -4.47 -4.30
N LEU A 13 -5.06 -5.19 -5.43
CA LEU A 13 -3.89 -5.44 -6.27
C LEU A 13 -3.40 -4.15 -6.94
N ILE A 14 -4.32 -3.33 -7.49
CA ILE A 14 -4.01 -2.02 -8.06
C ILE A 14 -3.43 -1.08 -6.99
N LEU A 15 -4.01 -1.06 -5.78
CA LEU A 15 -3.50 -0.27 -4.66
C LEU A 15 -2.07 -0.69 -4.28
N THR A 16 -1.81 -1.99 -4.23
CA THR A 16 -0.47 -2.54 -3.96
C THR A 16 0.53 -2.06 -4.99
N ILE A 17 0.23 -2.24 -6.29
CA ILE A 17 1.11 -1.79 -7.38
C ILE A 17 1.31 -0.28 -7.34
N PHE A 18 0.26 0.48 -7.06
CA PHE A 18 0.32 1.93 -6.98
C PHE A 18 1.23 2.40 -5.85
N ILE A 19 1.07 1.89 -4.63
CA ILE A 19 1.90 2.22 -3.47
C ILE A 19 3.38 1.93 -3.78
N TRP A 20 3.68 0.74 -4.28
CA TRP A 20 5.06 0.35 -4.61
C TRP A 20 5.65 1.16 -5.76
N ARG A 21 4.82 1.59 -6.73
CA ARG A 21 5.25 2.50 -7.78
C ARG A 21 5.62 3.87 -7.22
N LEU A 22 4.86 4.42 -6.26
CA LEU A 22 5.20 5.68 -5.60
C LEU A 22 6.55 5.57 -4.89
N ILE A 23 6.73 4.53 -4.07
CA ILE A 23 7.97 4.24 -3.34
C ILE A 23 9.15 4.09 -4.32
N TYR A 24 8.99 3.31 -5.38
CA TYR A 24 10.03 3.12 -6.38
C TYR A 24 10.36 4.40 -7.14
N SER A 25 9.35 5.23 -7.46
CA SER A 25 9.55 6.47 -8.20
C SER A 25 10.31 7.53 -7.43
N ALA A 26 10.20 7.51 -6.09
CA ALA A 26 10.86 8.46 -5.20
C ALA A 26 12.38 8.53 -5.44
N ARG A 27 13.02 7.41 -5.81
CA ARG A 27 14.47 7.33 -6.08
C ARG A 27 14.97 8.22 -7.21
N PHE A 28 14.08 8.60 -8.14
CA PHE A 28 14.43 9.40 -9.31
C PHE A 28 14.17 10.89 -9.12
N LEU A 29 13.51 11.26 -8.02
CA LEU A 29 13.10 12.62 -7.73
C LEU A 29 14.13 13.33 -6.85
N ASP A 30 14.09 14.66 -6.87
CA ASP A 30 14.85 15.51 -5.97
C ASP A 30 14.26 15.43 -4.55
N TYR A 31 15.00 15.92 -3.54
CA TYR A 31 14.71 15.72 -2.11
C TYR A 31 13.23 15.96 -1.76
N ASP A 32 12.71 17.16 -1.98
CA ASP A 32 11.34 17.53 -1.57
C ASP A 32 10.26 16.65 -2.23
N ASP A 33 10.41 16.40 -3.53
CA ASP A 33 9.47 15.58 -4.30
C ASP A 33 9.55 14.10 -3.91
N ASN A 34 10.74 13.62 -3.57
CA ASN A 34 10.97 12.26 -3.09
C ASN A 34 10.23 12.02 -1.76
N TYR A 35 10.47 12.87 -0.75
CA TYR A 35 9.77 12.78 0.53
C TYR A 35 8.25 12.93 0.36
N GLY A 36 7.81 13.81 -0.55
CA GLY A 36 6.41 13.94 -0.94
C GLY A 36 5.79 12.62 -1.41
N GLN A 37 6.46 11.89 -2.32
CA GLN A 37 5.99 10.57 -2.79
C GLN A 37 5.94 9.53 -1.68
N LEU A 38 6.93 9.47 -0.80
CA LEU A 38 6.99 8.50 0.30
C LEU A 38 5.88 8.75 1.34
N ILE A 39 5.67 10.01 1.72
CA ILE A 39 4.58 10.42 2.61
C ILE A 39 3.23 10.13 1.95
N PHE A 40 3.10 10.37 0.65
CA PHE A 40 1.88 10.06 -0.08
C PHE A 40 1.60 8.56 -0.12
N ALA A 41 2.60 7.72 -0.39
CA ALA A 41 2.48 6.27 -0.35
C ALA A 41 2.03 5.78 1.04
N PHE A 42 2.65 6.30 2.11
CA PHE A 42 2.27 6.00 3.49
C PHE A 42 0.83 6.44 3.81
N THR A 43 0.44 7.63 3.37
CA THR A 43 -0.92 8.16 3.56
C THR A 43 -1.96 7.30 2.84
N VAL A 44 -1.71 6.93 1.58
CA VAL A 44 -2.60 6.05 0.80
C VAL A 44 -2.77 4.72 1.51
N SER A 45 -1.67 4.10 1.98
CA SER A 45 -1.74 2.84 2.75
C SER A 45 -2.57 2.97 4.03
N THR A 46 -2.46 4.11 4.72
CA THR A 46 -3.20 4.40 5.96
C THR A 46 -4.69 4.57 5.70
N VAL A 47 -5.05 5.30 4.65
CA VAL A 47 -6.46 5.46 4.25
C VAL A 47 -7.05 4.11 3.81
N SER A 48 -6.29 3.29 3.08
CA SER A 48 -6.79 2.00 2.62
C SER A 48 -6.94 0.98 3.75
N ILE A 49 -6.06 0.94 4.76
CA ILE A 49 -6.26 0.07 5.93
C ILE A 49 -7.48 0.50 6.76
N ILE A 50 -7.75 1.81 6.89
CA ILE A 50 -8.95 2.32 7.55
C ILE A 50 -10.20 1.87 6.78
N ALA A 51 -10.21 2.02 5.45
CA ALA A 51 -11.32 1.60 4.61
C ALA A 51 -11.59 0.08 4.70
N ILE A 52 -10.54 -0.74 4.66
CA ILE A 52 -10.65 -2.20 4.82
C ILE A 52 -11.17 -2.55 6.22
N SER A 53 -10.71 -1.85 7.26
CA SER A 53 -11.17 -2.06 8.63
C SER A 53 -12.65 -1.73 8.80
N VAL A 54 -13.11 -0.59 8.28
CA VAL A 54 -14.54 -0.21 8.27
C VAL A 54 -15.38 -1.25 7.51
N LEU A 55 -14.90 -1.72 6.35
CA LEU A 55 -15.56 -2.78 5.58
C LEU A 55 -15.61 -4.12 6.32
N TRP A 56 -14.57 -4.45 7.08
CA TRP A 56 -14.54 -5.66 7.90
C TRP A 56 -15.61 -5.64 8.99
N PHE A 57 -15.76 -4.52 9.71
CA PHE A 57 -16.78 -4.38 10.75
C PHE A 57 -18.21 -4.35 10.18
N ARG A 58 -18.42 -3.75 9.00
CA ARG A 58 -19.74 -3.69 8.36
C ARG A 58 -20.13 -4.98 7.64
N ASN A 59 -19.19 -5.66 6.99
CA ASN A 59 -19.48 -6.84 6.18
C ASN A 59 -18.33 -7.85 6.20
N LYS A 60 -18.09 -8.44 7.38
CA LYS A 60 -17.07 -9.48 7.59
C LYS A 60 -17.16 -10.63 6.61
N SER A 61 -18.37 -11.03 6.22
CA SER A 61 -18.60 -12.14 5.27
C SER A 61 -18.02 -11.84 3.88
N PHE A 62 -18.02 -10.56 3.48
CA PHE A 62 -17.48 -10.12 2.20
C PHE A 62 -15.95 -10.20 2.19
N ILE A 63 -15.27 -9.69 3.22
CA ILE A 63 -13.81 -9.74 3.28
C ILE A 63 -13.29 -11.17 3.41
N LYS A 64 -13.97 -12.03 4.16
CA LYS A 64 -13.60 -13.46 4.26
C LYS A 64 -13.55 -14.17 2.91
N LYS A 65 -14.35 -13.75 1.91
CA LYS A 65 -14.30 -14.33 0.56
C LYS A 65 -13.04 -13.94 -0.22
N SER A 66 -12.44 -12.80 0.11
CA SER A 66 -11.22 -12.27 -0.51
C SER A 66 -10.07 -12.21 0.51
N ILE A 67 -10.04 -13.14 1.47
CA ILE A 67 -9.09 -13.12 2.59
C ILE A 67 -7.65 -13.16 2.11
N TRP A 68 -7.35 -13.95 1.07
CA TRP A 68 -6.02 -14.06 0.50
C TRP A 68 -5.50 -12.74 -0.06
N ALA A 69 -6.31 -12.03 -0.85
CA ALA A 69 -5.94 -10.70 -1.36
C ALA A 69 -5.78 -9.67 -0.24
N THR A 70 -6.64 -9.75 0.76
CA THR A 70 -6.59 -8.87 1.93
C THR A 70 -5.29 -9.11 2.71
N MET A 71 -4.96 -10.36 3.01
CA MET A 71 -3.71 -10.75 3.68
C MET A 71 -2.48 -10.35 2.88
N LEU A 72 -2.48 -10.58 1.57
CA LEU A 72 -1.37 -10.17 0.70
C LEU A 72 -1.16 -8.65 0.74
N TYR A 73 -2.25 -7.88 0.69
CA TYR A 73 -2.20 -6.43 0.84
C TYR A 73 -1.64 -6.04 2.23
N PHE A 74 -2.11 -6.65 3.32
CA PHE A 74 -1.58 -6.36 4.66
C PHE A 74 -0.08 -6.65 4.79
N LEU A 75 0.39 -7.76 4.23
CA LEU A 75 1.81 -8.13 4.29
C LEU A 75 2.69 -7.19 3.47
N THR A 76 2.23 -6.74 2.31
CA THR A 76 3.06 -6.03 1.33
C THR A 76 2.88 -4.51 1.33
N SER A 77 1.72 -4.02 1.76
CA SER A 77 1.27 -2.64 1.52
C SER A 77 0.56 -2.01 2.71
N SER A 78 0.60 -2.63 3.88
CA SER A 78 0.12 -1.98 5.11
C SER A 78 0.99 -0.77 5.45
N PRO A 79 0.48 0.20 6.24
CA PRO A 79 1.30 1.32 6.73
C PRO A 79 2.56 0.87 7.44
N LEU A 80 2.49 -0.25 8.16
CA LEU A 80 3.66 -0.81 8.85
C LEU A 80 4.70 -1.30 7.83
N THR A 81 4.28 -2.07 6.82
CA THR A 81 5.19 -2.55 5.76
C THR A 81 5.77 -1.38 4.96
N VAL A 82 4.94 -0.40 4.60
CA VAL A 82 5.38 0.80 3.86
C VAL A 82 6.34 1.63 4.70
N GLY A 83 6.05 1.82 6.00
CA GLY A 83 6.93 2.51 6.92
C GLY A 83 8.29 1.83 7.05
N LEU A 84 8.31 0.50 7.17
CA LEU A 84 9.56 -0.26 7.16
C LEU A 84 10.31 -0.11 5.83
N ALA A 85 9.60 -0.14 4.70
CA ALA A 85 10.22 0.06 3.38
C ALA A 85 10.82 1.47 3.22
N ILE A 86 10.24 2.48 3.87
CA ILE A 86 10.77 3.85 3.89
C ILE A 86 11.99 3.95 4.82
N ILE A 87 11.98 3.30 5.99
CA ILE A 87 13.12 3.30 6.92
C ILE A 87 14.32 2.59 6.31
N TYR A 88 14.10 1.44 5.68
CA TYR A 88 15.12 0.62 5.02
C TYR A 88 15.23 0.92 3.51
N TYR A 89 14.87 2.14 3.10
CA TYR A 89 14.80 2.51 1.69
C TYR A 89 16.15 2.35 0.96
N SER A 90 17.24 2.75 1.62
CA SER A 90 18.60 2.63 1.07
C SER A 90 18.99 1.18 0.82
N ASP A 91 18.59 0.27 1.70
CA ASP A 91 18.91 -1.14 1.60
C ASP A 91 18.05 -1.83 0.53
N LEU A 92 16.79 -1.39 0.37
CA LEU A 92 15.86 -1.93 -0.64
C LEU A 92 16.19 -1.49 -2.06
N PHE A 93 16.63 -0.25 -2.25
CA PHE A 93 16.81 0.33 -3.59
C PHE A 93 18.28 0.61 -3.94
N GLY A 94 19.22 0.37 -3.03
CA GLY A 94 20.65 0.60 -3.24
C GLY A 94 21.02 2.07 -3.43
N VAL A 95 20.14 2.98 -3.03
CA VAL A 95 20.29 4.42 -3.21
C VAL A 95 19.86 5.14 -1.94
N THR A 96 20.69 6.05 -1.46
CA THR A 96 20.27 6.99 -0.42
C THR A 96 19.30 8.00 -1.04
N LEU A 97 18.27 8.39 -0.29
CA LEU A 97 17.43 9.52 -0.66
C LEU A 97 18.37 10.71 -0.92
N LYS A 98 18.29 11.31 -2.11
CA LYS A 98 19.14 12.46 -2.46
C LYS A 98 18.84 13.57 -1.47
N ASN A 99 19.83 13.95 -0.67
CA ASN A 99 19.80 15.15 0.19
C ASN A 99 19.86 16.43 -0.64
#